data_AF-A0A925S7P7-F1
#
_entry.id   AF-A0A925S7P7-F1
#
_cell.length_a   1.000
_cell.length_b   1.000
_cell.length_c   1.000
_cell.angle_alpha   90.00
_cell.angle_beta   90.00
_cell.angle_gamma   90.00
#
_symmetry.space_group_name_H-M   'P 1'
#
loop_
_entity.id
_entity.type
_entity.pdbx_description
1 polymer ?
#
loop_
_entity_poly.entity_id
_entity_poly.type
_entity_poly.pdbx_seq_one_letter_code
_entity_poly.pdbx_strand_id
1 'polypeptide(L)'
;MSNMADGPQPKTLYQKLEAHRPESDQDRWRRALYFSTALGIRCLDLLSDYMRYCLRPNQQGRLPEYERDESNITTHHQAVKELIGLSIWLTLVDQLKSDVPPWLRDFFLDCWNAADKLYPEPSSHEIMNLYEDKVGTAKICESVSSRICYKLKLEDTKGDACVRLGEMLEKAGPVRADLLLYAMSAPLDALDKSIDQLKEY
;
A
#
# COMPACT_ATOMS: atom_id res chain seq x y z
N MET A 1 16.64 35.35 32.25
CA MET A 1 17.19 34.86 30.97
C MET A 1 17.65 33.43 31.18
N SER A 2 16.87 32.46 30.72
CA SER A 2 17.22 31.05 30.81
C SER A 2 17.00 30.43 29.44
N ASN A 3 18.11 30.07 28.79
CA ASN A 3 18.13 29.31 27.54
C ASN A 3 17.62 27.91 27.84
N MET A 4 16.45 27.55 27.32
CA MET A 4 16.02 26.16 27.24
C MET A 4 16.30 25.63 25.84
N ALA A 5 17.21 24.66 25.81
CA ALA A 5 17.55 23.71 24.78
C ALA A 5 16.60 23.62 23.56
N ASP A 6 17.07 24.14 22.42
CA ASP A 6 16.68 23.63 21.10
C ASP A 6 17.37 22.27 20.90
N GLY A 7 16.74 21.21 21.39
CA GLY A 7 17.04 19.86 20.90
C GLY A 7 16.64 19.77 19.42
N PRO A 8 17.36 19.01 18.58
CA PRO A 8 17.01 18.90 17.17
C PRO A 8 15.58 18.39 17.03
N GLN A 9 14.71 19.19 16.41
CA GLN A 9 13.34 18.77 16.12
C GLN A 9 13.37 17.47 15.29
N PRO A 10 12.48 16.51 15.57
CA PRO A 10 12.45 15.25 14.84
C PRO A 10 12.21 15.54 13.36
N LYS A 11 13.15 15.10 12.51
CA LYS A 11 13.02 15.28 11.05
C LYS A 11 11.72 14.65 10.57
N THR A 12 10.93 15.41 9.81
CA THR A 12 9.75 14.86 9.13
C THR A 12 10.20 13.74 8.18
N LEU A 13 9.33 12.78 7.86
CA LEU A 13 9.70 11.71 6.93
C LEU A 13 10.17 12.30 5.59
N TYR A 14 9.50 13.33 5.08
CA TYR A 14 9.96 14.11 3.93
C TYR A 14 11.43 14.57 4.03
N GLN A 15 11.84 15.18 5.15
CA GLN A 15 13.22 15.63 5.35
C GLN A 15 14.23 14.48 5.36
N LYS A 16 13.80 13.27 5.74
CA LYS A 16 14.62 12.06 5.62
C LYS A 16 14.70 11.60 4.16
N LEU A 17 13.59 11.64 3.42
CA LEU A 17 13.56 11.25 2.00
C LEU A 17 14.42 12.18 1.13
N GLU A 18 14.44 13.48 1.41
CA GLU A 18 15.21 14.46 0.62
C GLU A 18 16.72 14.16 0.67
N ALA A 19 17.22 13.66 1.80
CA ALA A 19 18.63 13.24 1.94
C ALA A 19 18.98 11.99 1.10
N HIS A 20 17.95 11.32 0.57
CA HIS A 20 18.03 10.07 -0.16
C HIS A 20 17.34 10.16 -1.52
N ARG A 21 17.27 11.38 -2.08
CA ARG A 21 16.73 11.59 -3.42
C ARG A 21 17.48 10.73 -4.44
N PRO A 22 16.79 10.07 -5.38
CA PRO A 22 17.45 9.28 -6.41
C PRO A 22 18.45 10.10 -7.24
N GLU A 23 19.59 9.51 -7.53
CA GLU A 23 20.70 10.19 -8.24
C GLU A 23 20.45 10.28 -9.76
N SER A 24 19.59 9.42 -10.30
CA SER A 24 19.24 9.34 -11.72
C SER A 24 17.84 8.76 -11.92
N ASP A 25 17.30 8.88 -13.15
CA ASP A 25 16.02 8.25 -13.52
C ASP A 25 16.08 6.72 -13.39
N GLN A 26 17.23 6.12 -13.70
CA GLN A 26 17.41 4.67 -13.56
C GLN A 26 17.40 4.25 -12.08
N ASP A 27 18.04 5.03 -11.21
CA ASP A 27 18.00 4.80 -9.75
C ASP A 27 16.56 4.95 -9.23
N ARG A 28 15.86 6.02 -9.62
CA ARG A 28 14.45 6.24 -9.26
C ARG A 28 13.57 5.07 -9.66
N TRP A 29 13.72 4.59 -10.90
CA TRP A 29 12.96 3.45 -11.41
C TRP A 29 13.22 2.15 -10.63
N ARG A 30 14.49 1.85 -10.30
CA ARG A 30 14.83 0.66 -9.50
C ARG A 30 14.24 0.71 -8.09
N ARG A 31 14.30 1.87 -7.44
CA ARG A 31 13.70 2.07 -6.12
C ARG A 31 12.17 2.00 -6.17
N ALA A 32 11.55 2.51 -7.23
CA ALA A 32 10.11 2.42 -7.45
C ALA A 32 9.64 0.98 -7.67
N LEU A 33 10.40 0.20 -8.46
CA LEU A 33 10.17 -1.23 -8.63
C LEU A 33 10.20 -1.98 -7.29
N TYR A 34 11.23 -1.73 -6.48
CA TYR A 34 11.30 -2.29 -5.13
C TYR A 34 10.08 -1.92 -4.29
N PHE A 35 9.77 -0.63 -4.19
CA PHE A 35 8.68 -0.15 -3.33
C PHE A 35 7.33 -0.73 -3.75
N SER A 36 7.00 -0.73 -5.05
CA SER A 36 5.77 -1.32 -5.57
C SER A 36 5.70 -2.83 -5.35
N THR A 37 6.83 -3.54 -5.46
CA THR A 37 6.89 -4.99 -5.21
C THR A 37 6.70 -5.30 -3.73
N ALA A 38 7.40 -4.59 -2.85
CA ALA A 38 7.28 -4.74 -1.41
C ALA A 38 5.86 -4.40 -0.92
N LEU A 39 5.25 -3.34 -1.46
CA LEU A 39 3.84 -3.04 -1.23
C LEU A 39 2.92 -4.15 -1.75
N GLY A 40 3.20 -4.71 -2.92
CA GLY A 40 2.45 -5.85 -3.45
C GLY A 40 2.41 -7.04 -2.50
N ILE A 41 3.56 -7.42 -1.95
CA ILE A 41 3.66 -8.47 -0.92
C ILE A 41 2.81 -8.09 0.30
N ARG A 42 2.96 -6.86 0.83
CA ARG A 42 2.16 -6.42 1.99
C ARG A 42 0.66 -6.35 1.71
N CYS A 43 0.25 -6.01 0.50
CA CYS A 43 -1.15 -5.99 0.10
C CYS A 43 -1.73 -7.41 -0.01
N LEU A 44 -0.93 -8.38 -0.47
CA LEU A 44 -1.30 -9.80 -0.43
C LEU A 44 -1.47 -10.30 1.00
N ASP A 45 -0.54 -9.96 1.90
CA ASP A 45 -0.63 -10.30 3.33
C ASP A 45 -1.89 -9.69 3.95
N LEU A 46 -2.11 -8.39 3.72
CA LEU A 46 -3.26 -7.63 4.22
C LEU A 46 -4.58 -8.23 3.74
N LEU A 47 -4.66 -8.55 2.44
CA LEU A 47 -5.85 -9.14 1.86
C LEU A 47 -6.09 -10.55 2.42
N SER A 48 -5.04 -11.34 2.57
CA SER A 48 -5.10 -12.67 3.16
C SER A 48 -5.56 -12.63 4.63
N ASP A 49 -5.05 -11.68 5.41
CA ASP A 49 -5.47 -11.43 6.80
C ASP A 49 -6.93 -10.99 6.87
N TYR A 50 -7.36 -10.12 5.96
CA TYR A 50 -8.75 -9.66 5.87
C TYR A 50 -9.70 -10.79 5.48
N MET A 51 -9.36 -11.57 4.45
CA MET A 51 -10.14 -12.74 4.05
C MET A 51 -10.20 -13.75 5.20
N ARG A 52 -9.08 -14.04 5.87
CA ARG A 52 -9.06 -14.86 7.10
C ARG A 52 -9.94 -14.27 8.19
N TYR A 53 -9.99 -12.96 8.36
CA TYR A 53 -10.86 -12.32 9.34
C TYR A 53 -12.35 -12.55 9.02
N CYS A 54 -12.77 -12.24 7.79
CA CYS A 54 -14.15 -12.33 7.33
C CYS A 54 -14.65 -13.77 7.39
N LEU A 55 -13.85 -14.67 6.84
CA LEU A 55 -14.21 -16.06 6.65
C LEU A 55 -13.88 -16.95 7.85
N ARG A 56 -13.15 -16.43 8.86
CA ARG A 56 -13.02 -17.11 10.16
C ARG A 56 -14.43 -17.26 10.72
N PRO A 57 -14.90 -18.49 10.92
CA PRO A 57 -16.33 -18.65 11.02
C PRO A 57 -16.76 -18.31 12.46
N ASN A 58 -18.03 -17.94 12.62
CA ASN A 58 -18.77 -18.23 13.86
C ASN A 58 -18.91 -19.76 14.11
N GLN A 59 -18.29 -20.59 13.28
CA GLN A 59 -18.10 -22.04 13.38
C GLN A 59 -16.62 -22.35 13.63
N GLN A 60 -16.34 -23.07 14.71
CA GLN A 60 -15.00 -23.48 15.09
C GLN A 60 -14.33 -24.34 14.00
N GLY A 61 -13.13 -23.95 13.57
CA GLY A 61 -12.10 -24.91 13.15
C GLY A 61 -11.92 -25.24 11.67
N ARG A 62 -12.59 -24.57 10.73
CA ARG A 62 -12.26 -24.71 9.30
C ARG A 62 -11.66 -23.43 8.73
N LEU A 63 -10.50 -23.56 8.08
CA LEU A 63 -9.98 -22.54 7.19
C LEU A 63 -10.97 -22.41 6.03
N PRO A 64 -11.32 -21.20 5.61
CA PRO A 64 -12.16 -21.01 4.46
C PRO A 64 -11.45 -21.46 3.19
N GLU A 65 -12.11 -22.33 2.44
CA GLU A 65 -11.71 -22.65 1.09
C GLU A 65 -12.22 -21.52 0.19
N TYR A 66 -11.35 -20.56 -0.12
CA TYR A 66 -11.59 -19.68 -1.25
C TYR A 66 -11.45 -20.53 -2.51
N GLU A 67 -12.57 -20.82 -3.17
CA GLU A 67 -12.60 -21.65 -4.38
C GLU A 67 -11.63 -21.06 -5.42
N ARG A 68 -10.59 -21.80 -5.77
CA ARG A 68 -9.59 -21.37 -6.76
C ARG A 68 -10.08 -21.69 -8.16
N ASP A 69 -11.17 -21.05 -8.58
CA ASP A 69 -11.51 -20.99 -10.00
C ASP A 69 -10.80 -19.79 -10.67
N GLU A 70 -10.70 -19.80 -12.00
CA GLU A 70 -10.02 -18.73 -12.76
C GLU A 70 -10.66 -17.34 -12.55
N SER A 71 -11.97 -17.30 -12.29
CA SER A 71 -12.71 -16.06 -12.04
C SER A 71 -12.29 -15.46 -10.69
N ASN A 72 -12.18 -16.29 -9.65
CA ASN A 72 -11.79 -15.91 -8.31
C ASN A 72 -10.30 -15.50 -8.25
N ILE A 73 -9.43 -16.14 -9.03
CA ILE A 73 -8.02 -15.71 -9.17
C ILE A 73 -7.94 -14.31 -9.78
N THR A 74 -8.71 -14.06 -10.85
CA THR A 74 -8.76 -12.75 -11.51
C THR A 74 -9.28 -11.68 -10.55
N THR A 75 -10.38 -11.97 -9.86
CA THR A 75 -10.96 -11.06 -8.86
C THR A 75 -9.98 -10.77 -7.71
N HIS A 76 -9.26 -11.79 -7.25
CA HIS A 76 -8.23 -11.64 -6.21
C HIS A 76 -7.09 -10.73 -6.68
N HIS A 77 -6.56 -10.94 -7.89
CA HIS A 77 -5.53 -10.07 -8.47
C HIS A 77 -6.00 -8.62 -8.60
N GLN A 78 -7.23 -8.39 -9.06
CA GLN A 78 -7.80 -7.06 -9.14
C GLN A 78 -7.96 -6.40 -7.75
N ALA A 79 -8.30 -7.16 -6.72
CA ALA A 79 -8.38 -6.66 -5.34
C ALA A 79 -6.98 -6.28 -4.81
N VAL A 80 -5.97 -7.12 -5.04
CA VAL A 80 -4.57 -6.83 -4.68
C VAL A 80 -4.08 -5.58 -5.40
N LYS A 81 -4.36 -5.46 -6.70
CA LYS A 81 -3.99 -4.30 -7.51
C LYS A 81 -4.63 -3.01 -7.00
N GLU A 82 -5.92 -3.04 -6.68
CA GLU A 82 -6.62 -1.92 -6.05
C GLU A 82 -5.92 -1.50 -4.73
N LEU A 83 -5.58 -2.47 -3.87
CA LEU A 83 -4.85 -2.22 -2.61
C LEU A 83 -3.45 -1.64 -2.82
N ILE A 84 -2.72 -2.09 -3.84
CA ILE A 84 -1.40 -1.54 -4.19
C ILE A 84 -1.54 -0.07 -4.60
N GLY A 85 -2.42 0.22 -5.55
CA GLY A 85 -2.63 1.58 -6.06
C GLY A 85 -3.00 2.56 -4.95
N LEU A 86 -3.85 2.12 -4.02
CA LEU A 86 -4.24 2.88 -2.86
C LEU A 86 -3.16 3.01 -1.80
N SER A 87 -2.36 1.96 -1.58
CA SER A 87 -1.24 2.04 -0.65
C SER A 87 -0.21 3.05 -1.13
N ILE A 88 0.05 3.11 -2.44
CA ILE A 88 0.91 4.13 -3.06
C ILE A 88 0.31 5.53 -2.81
N TRP A 89 -0.98 5.72 -3.10
CA TRP A 89 -1.66 7.01 -2.89
C TRP A 89 -1.71 7.44 -1.41
N LEU A 90 -2.04 6.53 -0.50
CA LEU A 90 -2.04 6.79 0.95
C LEU A 90 -0.64 7.16 1.42
N THR A 91 0.39 6.47 0.93
CA THR A 91 1.78 6.83 1.25
C THR A 91 2.08 8.26 0.82
N LEU A 92 1.71 8.62 -0.41
CA LEU A 92 1.86 9.98 -0.93
C LEU A 92 1.14 10.97 -0.01
N VAL A 93 -0.16 10.82 0.23
CA VAL A 93 -0.95 11.76 1.04
C VAL A 93 -0.44 11.86 2.49
N ASP A 94 -0.02 10.75 3.10
CA ASP A 94 0.57 10.74 4.45
C ASP A 94 1.86 11.60 4.52
N GLN A 95 2.59 11.74 3.40
CA GLN A 95 3.77 12.60 3.31
C GLN A 95 3.47 14.06 2.98
N LEU A 96 2.26 14.35 2.48
CA LEU A 96 1.89 15.68 2.01
C LEU A 96 1.12 16.45 3.07
N LYS A 97 1.87 17.20 3.89
CA LYS A 97 1.32 18.38 4.56
C LYS A 97 1.50 19.67 3.73
N SER A 98 2.25 19.59 2.63
CA SER A 98 2.65 20.69 1.73
C SER A 98 2.81 20.20 0.28
N ASP A 99 3.27 21.06 -0.63
CA ASP A 99 3.57 20.70 -2.02
C ASP A 99 4.57 19.53 -2.13
N VAL A 100 4.24 18.56 -2.99
CA VAL A 100 5.12 17.44 -3.37
C VAL A 100 6.23 17.98 -4.27
N PRO A 101 7.52 17.72 -4.00
CA PRO A 101 8.55 18.08 -4.97
C PRO A 101 8.39 17.23 -6.24
N PRO A 102 8.75 17.77 -7.42
CA PRO A 102 8.60 17.06 -8.69
C PRO A 102 9.23 15.66 -8.69
N TRP A 103 10.43 15.51 -8.11
CA TRP A 103 11.14 14.23 -8.09
C TRP A 103 10.36 13.13 -7.34
N LEU A 104 9.67 13.48 -6.26
CA LEU A 104 8.90 12.53 -5.47
C LEU A 104 7.58 12.20 -6.17
N ARG A 105 6.97 13.18 -6.84
CA ARG A 105 5.82 12.95 -7.72
C ARG A 105 6.17 11.97 -8.83
N ASP A 106 7.29 12.17 -9.52
CA ASP A 106 7.78 11.28 -10.58
C ASP A 106 8.08 9.89 -10.04
N PHE A 107 8.63 9.79 -8.83
CA PHE A 107 8.82 8.50 -8.15
C PHE A 107 7.50 7.76 -7.93
N PHE A 108 6.44 8.42 -7.46
CA PHE A 108 5.15 7.78 -7.27
C PHE A 108 4.48 7.41 -8.61
N LEU A 109 4.67 8.20 -9.67
CA LEU A 109 4.28 7.83 -11.04
C LEU A 109 4.99 6.55 -11.49
N ASP A 110 6.30 6.45 -11.26
CA ASP A 110 7.06 5.22 -11.53
C ASP A 110 6.55 4.03 -10.69
N CYS A 111 6.10 4.27 -9.45
CA CYS A 111 5.52 3.22 -8.61
C CYS A 111 4.20 2.68 -9.18
N TRP A 112 3.30 3.55 -9.64
CA TRP A 112 2.07 3.14 -10.31
C TRP A 112 2.36 2.39 -11.62
N ASN A 113 3.30 2.88 -12.43
CA ASN A 113 3.75 2.20 -13.65
C ASN A 113 4.35 0.81 -13.36
N ALA A 114 5.14 0.69 -12.29
CA ALA A 114 5.67 -0.59 -11.83
C ALA A 114 4.54 -1.53 -11.37
N ALA A 115 3.55 -1.00 -10.66
CA ALA A 115 2.38 -1.78 -10.25
C ALA A 115 1.56 -2.25 -11.46
N ASP A 116 1.44 -1.46 -12.53
CA ASP A 116 0.74 -1.86 -13.77
C ASP A 116 1.47 -3.00 -14.50
N LYS A 117 2.80 -3.08 -14.36
CA LYS A 117 3.57 -4.22 -14.87
C LYS A 117 3.39 -5.49 -14.02
N LEU A 118 3.21 -5.35 -12.70
CA LEU A 118 2.98 -6.48 -11.79
C LEU A 118 1.56 -7.05 -11.91
N TYR A 119 0.57 -6.17 -11.95
CA TYR A 119 -0.84 -6.50 -12.13
C TYR A 119 -1.43 -5.53 -13.16
N PRO A 120 -1.64 -5.97 -14.41
CA PRO A 120 -2.09 -5.08 -15.49
C PRO A 120 -3.49 -4.52 -15.31
N GLU A 121 -4.37 -5.26 -14.64
CA GLU A 121 -5.79 -4.95 -14.54
C GLU A 121 -6.28 -4.93 -13.09
N PRO A 122 -7.02 -3.89 -12.65
CA PRO A 122 -7.26 -2.63 -13.36
C PRO A 122 -6.00 -1.77 -13.46
N SER A 123 -5.97 -0.83 -14.41
CA SER A 123 -4.87 0.14 -14.51
C SER A 123 -4.83 1.07 -13.30
N SER A 124 -3.65 1.57 -12.95
CA SER A 124 -3.50 2.53 -11.85
C SER A 124 -4.34 3.80 -12.08
N HIS A 125 -4.52 4.23 -13.32
CA HIS A 125 -5.37 5.36 -13.66
C HIS A 125 -6.85 5.10 -13.31
N GLU A 126 -7.38 3.94 -13.67
CA GLU A 126 -8.76 3.57 -13.31
C GLU A 126 -8.96 3.51 -11.80
N ILE A 127 -7.99 2.97 -11.06
CA ILE A 127 -8.04 2.94 -9.59
C ILE A 127 -8.13 4.36 -9.03
N MET A 128 -7.31 5.28 -9.54
CA MET A 128 -7.32 6.67 -9.06
C MET A 128 -8.65 7.37 -9.34
N ASN A 129 -9.25 7.14 -10.52
CA ASN A 129 -10.55 7.73 -10.88
C ASN A 129 -11.69 7.20 -10.00
N LEU A 130 -11.62 5.98 -9.47
CA LEU A 130 -12.65 5.44 -8.56
C LEU A 130 -12.81 6.25 -7.26
N TYR A 131 -11.78 6.98 -6.86
CA TYR A 131 -11.74 7.68 -5.57
C TYR A 131 -11.55 9.20 -5.71
N GLU A 132 -11.58 9.74 -6.93
CA GLU A 132 -11.31 11.16 -7.19
C GLU A 132 -12.28 12.10 -6.44
N ASP A 133 -13.56 11.71 -6.32
CA ASP A 133 -14.60 12.48 -5.64
C ASP A 133 -14.61 12.29 -4.11
N LYS A 134 -13.75 11.41 -3.58
CA LYS A 134 -13.73 11.09 -2.15
C LYS A 134 -12.76 12.04 -1.42
N VAL A 135 -13.30 12.76 -0.44
CA VAL A 135 -12.51 13.69 0.38
C VAL A 135 -12.07 13.01 1.68
N GLY A 136 -10.76 12.90 1.86
CA GLY A 136 -10.11 12.41 3.08
C GLY A 136 -9.74 10.92 3.03
N THR A 137 -8.60 10.60 3.64
CA THR A 137 -8.02 9.25 3.65
C THR A 137 -8.97 8.21 4.25
N ALA A 138 -9.65 8.54 5.35
CA ALA A 138 -10.61 7.65 6.00
C ALA A 138 -11.77 7.22 5.09
N LYS A 139 -12.40 8.18 4.40
CA LYS A 139 -13.51 7.87 3.48
C LYS A 139 -13.06 7.03 2.29
N ILE A 140 -11.83 7.22 1.83
CA ILE A 140 -11.24 6.39 0.78
C ILE A 140 -11.04 4.97 1.31
N CYS A 141 -10.38 4.80 2.46
CA CYS A 141 -10.21 3.49 3.10
C CYS A 141 -11.54 2.73 3.31
N GLU A 142 -12.59 3.42 3.77
CA GLU A 142 -13.94 2.85 3.90
C GLU A 142 -14.55 2.43 2.55
N SER A 143 -14.41 3.27 1.52
CA SER A 143 -14.95 3.01 0.18
C SER A 143 -14.28 1.78 -0.45
N VAL A 144 -12.96 1.67 -0.27
CA VAL A 144 -12.14 0.55 -0.73
C VAL A 144 -12.55 -0.73 -0.03
N SER A 145 -12.66 -0.66 1.30
CA SER A 145 -13.07 -1.77 2.13
C SER A 145 -14.41 -2.33 1.69
N SER A 146 -15.41 -1.47 1.49
CA SER A 146 -16.74 -1.87 1.03
C SER A 146 -16.67 -2.49 -0.36
N ARG A 147 -15.98 -1.83 -1.31
CA ARG A 147 -15.86 -2.31 -2.69
C ARG A 147 -15.17 -3.68 -2.78
N ILE A 148 -14.07 -3.87 -2.06
CA ILE A 148 -13.35 -5.15 -2.03
C ILE A 148 -14.18 -6.22 -1.32
N CYS A 149 -14.89 -5.87 -0.25
CA CYS A 149 -15.82 -6.78 0.43
C CYS A 149 -16.87 -7.34 -0.55
N TYR A 150 -17.57 -6.48 -1.29
CA TYR A 150 -18.55 -6.90 -2.30
C TYR A 150 -17.90 -7.65 -3.46
N LYS A 151 -16.75 -7.16 -3.96
CA LYS A 151 -16.01 -7.80 -5.05
C LYS A 151 -15.65 -9.24 -4.71
N LEU A 152 -15.30 -9.50 -3.44
CA LEU A 152 -14.92 -10.83 -2.94
C LEU A 152 -16.09 -11.62 -2.32
N LYS A 153 -17.31 -11.09 -2.38
CA LYS A 153 -18.53 -11.70 -1.81
C LYS A 153 -18.41 -12.01 -0.31
N LEU A 154 -17.86 -11.07 0.45
CA LEU A 154 -17.60 -11.19 1.89
C LEU A 154 -18.65 -10.48 2.77
N GLU A 155 -19.62 -9.78 2.17
CA GLU A 155 -20.60 -8.93 2.86
C GLU A 155 -21.46 -9.70 3.88
N ASP A 156 -21.78 -10.97 3.61
CA ASP A 156 -22.63 -11.79 4.48
C ASP A 156 -21.83 -12.56 5.54
N THR A 157 -20.50 -12.36 5.62
CA THR A 157 -19.64 -13.16 6.51
C THR A 157 -19.59 -12.62 7.94
N LYS A 158 -19.44 -11.30 8.11
CA LYS A 158 -19.38 -10.59 9.40
C LYS A 158 -20.01 -9.22 9.30
N GLY A 159 -20.64 -8.78 10.39
CA GLY A 159 -21.34 -7.48 10.43
C GLY A 159 -20.45 -6.26 10.18
N ASP A 160 -19.13 -6.39 10.35
CA ASP A 160 -18.14 -5.33 10.10
C ASP A 160 -17.20 -5.62 8.92
N ALA A 161 -17.49 -6.64 8.09
CA ALA A 161 -16.65 -7.02 6.96
C ALA A 161 -16.42 -5.85 5.98
N CYS A 162 -17.45 -5.03 5.72
CA CYS A 162 -17.37 -3.91 4.79
C CYS A 162 -16.47 -2.75 5.27
N VAL A 163 -16.12 -2.68 6.56
CA VAL A 163 -15.29 -1.59 7.11
C VAL A 163 -13.90 -2.05 7.54
N ARG A 164 -13.75 -3.35 7.84
CA ARG A 164 -12.55 -3.89 8.47
C ARG A 164 -11.27 -3.70 7.66
N LEU A 165 -11.32 -3.89 6.34
CA LEU A 165 -10.13 -3.72 5.50
C LEU A 165 -9.66 -2.26 5.50
N GLY A 166 -10.58 -1.30 5.61
CA GLY A 166 -10.28 0.12 5.72
C GLY A 166 -9.49 0.44 6.98
N GLU A 167 -9.91 -0.09 8.13
CA GLU A 167 -9.16 0.05 9.39
C GLU A 167 -7.74 -0.55 9.30
N MET A 168 -7.62 -1.69 8.62
CA MET A 168 -6.33 -2.37 8.44
C MET A 168 -5.40 -1.54 7.54
N LEU A 169 -5.94 -0.94 6.46
CA LEU A 169 -5.22 -0.01 5.60
C LEU A 169 -4.73 1.22 6.36
N GLU A 170 -5.56 1.83 7.20
CA GLU A 170 -5.15 2.99 8.01
C GLU A 170 -4.01 2.63 8.98
N LYS A 171 -4.14 1.49 9.67
CA LYS A 171 -3.12 1.00 10.62
C LYS A 171 -1.80 0.63 9.94
N ALA A 172 -1.80 0.38 8.63
CA ALA A 172 -0.59 0.08 7.87
C ALA A 172 0.26 1.32 7.52
N GLY A 173 -0.15 2.53 7.89
CA GLY A 173 0.59 3.78 7.65
C GLY A 173 2.07 3.74 8.02
N PRO A 174 2.44 3.34 9.25
CA PRO A 174 3.85 3.21 9.65
C PRO A 174 4.63 2.23 8.77
N VAL A 175 4.03 1.10 8.38
CA VAL A 175 4.69 0.11 7.51
C VAL A 175 4.96 0.70 6.12
N ARG A 176 4.00 1.43 5.55
CA ARG A 176 4.20 2.12 4.26
C ARG A 176 5.30 3.16 4.33
N ALA A 177 5.34 3.93 5.41
CA ALA A 177 6.37 4.93 5.67
C ALA A 177 7.78 4.31 5.78
N ASP A 178 7.90 3.20 6.51
CA ASP A 178 9.16 2.46 6.67
C ASP A 178 9.63 1.84 5.35
N LEU A 179 8.71 1.26 4.58
CA LEU A 179 9.03 0.72 3.25
C LEU A 179 9.51 1.80 2.29
N LEU A 180 8.87 2.98 2.28
CA LEU A 180 9.29 4.10 1.45
C LEU A 180 10.67 4.60 1.87
N LEU A 181 10.90 4.76 3.18
CA LEU A 181 12.20 5.18 3.69
C LEU A 181 13.29 4.17 3.32
N TYR A 182 13.03 2.87 3.47
CA TYR A 182 13.98 1.83 3.09
C TYR A 182 14.24 1.84 1.57
N ALA A 183 13.19 1.96 0.75
CA ALA A 183 13.33 2.07 -0.70
C ALA A 183 14.25 3.22 -1.12
N MET A 184 14.17 4.36 -0.43
CA MET A 184 15.00 5.54 -0.73
C MET A 184 16.41 5.45 -0.14
N SER A 185 16.55 4.91 1.08
CA SER A 185 17.81 5.00 1.82
C SER A 185 18.75 3.80 1.65
N ALA A 186 18.22 2.62 1.32
CA ALA A 186 19.03 1.42 1.23
C ALA A 186 19.87 1.40 -0.07
N PRO A 187 21.04 0.74 -0.05
CA PRO A 187 21.78 0.37 -1.26
C PRO A 187 20.92 -0.51 -2.18
N LEU A 188 21.08 -0.35 -3.50
CA LEU A 188 20.27 -1.06 -4.49
C LEU A 188 20.38 -2.59 -4.41
N ASP A 189 21.56 -3.12 -4.07
CA ASP A 189 21.78 -4.56 -3.86
C ASP A 189 21.08 -5.09 -2.61
N ALA A 190 20.90 -4.25 -1.59
CA ALA A 190 20.13 -4.60 -0.40
C ALA A 190 18.62 -4.61 -0.66
N LEU A 191 18.13 -3.78 -1.59
CA LEU A 191 16.73 -3.83 -2.04
C LEU A 191 16.41 -5.18 -2.67
N ASP A 192 17.25 -5.63 -3.61
CA ASP A 192 17.05 -6.89 -4.33
C ASP A 192 16.98 -8.08 -3.35
N LYS A 193 17.90 -8.15 -2.36
CA LYS A 193 17.91 -9.22 -1.34
C LYS A 193 16.71 -9.19 -0.41
N SER A 194 16.23 -8.00 -0.05
CA SER A 194 15.12 -7.86 0.90
C SER A 194 13.78 -8.35 0.34
N ILE A 195 13.59 -8.32 -0.98
CA ILE A 195 12.38 -8.89 -1.61
C ILE A 195 12.27 -10.39 -1.34
N ASP A 196 13.38 -11.13 -1.37
CA ASP A 196 13.35 -12.56 -1.11
C ASP A 196 13.00 -12.84 0.36
N GLN A 197 13.50 -12.03 1.29
CA GLN A 197 13.16 -12.13 2.72
C GLN A 197 11.70 -11.79 3.01
N LEU A 198 11.09 -10.89 2.24
CA LEU A 198 9.68 -10.51 2.39
C LEU A 198 8.71 -11.64 1.95
N LYS A 199 9.15 -12.58 1.11
CA LYS A 199 8.33 -13.72 0.66
C LYS A 199 8.30 -14.88 1.68
N GLU A 200 9.21 -14.88 2.65
CA GLU A 200 9.39 -15.99 3.60
C GLU A 200 8.57 -15.82 4.90
N TYR A 201 7.78 -14.75 5.02
CA TYR A 201 6.83 -14.51 6.11
C TYR A 201 5.39 -14.87 5.70
#